data_AF-A0A9W7Y5I2-F1
#
_entry.id   AF-A0A9W7Y5I2-F1
#
_cell.length_a   1.000
_cell.length_b   1.000
_cell.length_c   1.000
_cell.angle_alpha   90.00
_cell.angle_beta   90.00
_cell.angle_gamma   90.00
#
_symmetry.space_group_name_H-M   'P 1'
#
loop_
_entity.id
_entity.type
_entity.pdbx_description
1 polymer ?
#
loop_
_entity_poly.entity_id
_entity_poly.type
_entity_poly.pdbx_seq_one_letter_code
_entity_poly.pdbx_strand_id
1 'polypeptide(L)'
;ILPAVASQYIRAGKSSLFTVAIIAPYGLPEAEHWFYGGFLSFALQWDGEAATSSQTVPYAGFNGDYSKLDVIGSAPLSSPQFLDESQNPLTDVAGLTITPTRNVTLAVTLALPTRILSATLVDAGGKALGYIGGGYTEYVARSQYTKPYIAMTVARSVYLDKELKLPADAPAGTYRVRVDALRPFGDPGKASDFQSWVSGLFAIA
;
A
#
# COMPACT_ATOMS: atom_id res chain seq x y z
N ILE A 1 -31.74 21.42 -5.13
CA ILE A 1 -32.25 21.21 -6.51
C ILE A 1 -32.58 19.73 -6.62
N LEU A 2 -33.86 19.36 -6.67
CA LEU A 2 -34.24 17.97 -6.90
C LEU A 2 -33.82 17.60 -8.32
N PRO A 3 -33.12 16.47 -8.55
CA PRO A 3 -32.77 16.08 -9.91
C PRO A 3 -34.06 15.79 -10.68
N ALA A 4 -34.16 16.34 -11.89
CA ALA A 4 -35.19 15.93 -12.83
C ALA A 4 -35.12 14.40 -13.00
N VAL A 5 -36.25 13.72 -12.89
CA VAL A 5 -36.32 12.28 -13.16
C VAL A 5 -36.12 12.09 -14.65
N ALA A 6 -34.88 11.79 -15.04
CA ALA A 6 -34.57 11.42 -16.41
C ALA A 6 -35.08 9.99 -16.64
N SER A 7 -36.08 9.84 -17.50
CA SER A 7 -36.51 8.53 -18.01
C SER A 7 -35.99 8.34 -19.43
N GLN A 8 -35.64 7.11 -19.77
CA GLN A 8 -35.22 6.77 -21.13
C GLN A 8 -35.73 5.39 -21.50
N TYR A 9 -36.31 5.29 -22.69
CA TYR A 9 -36.74 4.02 -23.26
C TYR A 9 -35.57 3.31 -23.94
N ILE A 10 -35.37 2.04 -23.61
CA ILE A 10 -34.33 1.20 -24.20
C ILE A 10 -35.02 0.00 -24.84
N ARG A 11 -34.79 -0.22 -26.15
CA ARG A 11 -35.34 -1.37 -26.85
C ARG A 11 -34.67 -2.66 -26.38
N ALA A 12 -35.40 -3.77 -26.43
CA ALA A 12 -34.86 -5.09 -26.14
C ALA A 12 -33.61 -5.38 -26.99
N GLY A 13 -32.57 -5.93 -26.35
CA GLY A 13 -31.28 -6.21 -26.99
C GLY A 13 -30.47 -4.96 -27.36
N LYS A 14 -30.86 -3.76 -26.92
CA LYS A 14 -30.11 -2.52 -27.09
C LYS A 14 -29.56 -2.03 -25.75
N SER A 15 -28.52 -1.21 -25.81
CA SER A 15 -27.94 -0.49 -24.68
C SER A 15 -28.15 1.01 -24.85
N SER A 16 -28.11 1.73 -23.73
CA SER A 16 -28.06 3.19 -23.71
C SER A 16 -27.04 3.66 -22.69
N LEU A 17 -26.47 4.84 -22.93
CA LEU A 17 -25.52 5.49 -22.02
C LEU A 17 -26.25 6.58 -21.23
N PHE A 18 -26.08 6.56 -19.92
CA PHE A 18 -26.49 7.62 -19.02
C PHE A 18 -25.27 8.26 -18.40
N THR A 19 -25.26 9.59 -18.31
CA THR A 19 -24.24 10.34 -17.57
C THR A 19 -24.86 10.87 -16.29
N VAL A 20 -24.29 10.46 -15.16
CA VAL A 20 -24.67 10.95 -13.84
C VAL A 20 -23.53 11.80 -13.30
N ALA A 21 -23.80 13.08 -13.07
CA ALA A 21 -22.83 13.96 -12.43
C ALA A 21 -22.99 13.85 -10.91
N ILE A 22 -21.95 13.34 -10.23
CA ILE A 22 -21.89 13.26 -8.78
C ILE A 22 -21.00 14.41 -8.30
N ILE A 23 -21.54 15.26 -7.43
CA ILE A 23 -20.81 16.35 -6.81
C ILE A 23 -20.35 15.86 -5.44
N ALA A 24 -19.04 15.95 -5.17
CA ALA A 24 -18.51 15.61 -3.85
C ALA A 24 -19.20 16.45 -2.76
N PRO A 25 -19.43 15.90 -1.56
CA PRO A 25 -20.01 16.68 -0.46
C PRO A 25 -19.18 17.94 -0.17
N TYR A 26 -19.87 19.05 0.07
CA TYR A 26 -19.22 20.34 0.33
C TYR A 26 -18.50 20.34 1.69
N GLY A 27 -17.37 21.04 1.77
CA GLY A 27 -16.67 21.30 3.03
C GLY A 27 -15.82 20.14 3.55
N LEU A 28 -15.58 19.10 2.74
CA LEU A 28 -14.67 18.01 3.10
C LEU A 28 -13.21 18.48 2.99
N PRO A 29 -12.43 18.50 4.08
CA PRO A 29 -11.01 18.82 4.01
C PRO A 29 -10.25 17.75 3.22
N GLU A 30 -9.37 18.16 2.31
CA GLU A 30 -8.58 17.22 1.50
C GLU A 30 -7.63 16.38 2.38
N ALA A 31 -7.04 16.99 3.40
CA ALA A 31 -6.11 16.34 4.33
C ALA A 31 -6.73 15.19 5.15
N GLU A 32 -8.07 15.09 5.18
CA GLU A 32 -8.79 14.04 5.90
C GLU A 32 -9.13 12.83 5.02
N HIS A 33 -8.81 12.87 3.72
CA HIS A 33 -8.87 11.72 2.82
C HIS A 33 -10.25 11.03 2.80
N TRP A 34 -11.31 11.84 2.70
CA TRP A 34 -12.69 11.34 2.75
C TRP A 34 -13.04 10.46 1.56
N PHE A 35 -13.54 9.26 1.85
CA PHE A 35 -14.33 8.49 0.92
C PHE A 35 -15.79 8.94 0.99
N TYR A 36 -16.40 9.13 -0.17
CA TYR A 36 -17.83 9.35 -0.28
C TYR A 36 -18.40 8.38 -1.29
N GLY A 37 -19.65 7.99 -1.12
CA GLY A 37 -20.26 6.99 -1.97
C GLY A 37 -21.74 6.87 -1.70
N GLY A 38 -22.35 5.95 -2.42
CA GLY A 38 -23.76 5.69 -2.33
C GLY A 38 -24.20 4.74 -3.41
N PHE A 39 -25.48 4.83 -3.76
CA PHE A 39 -26.09 3.96 -4.75
C PHE A 39 -26.94 4.79 -5.71
N LEU A 40 -26.82 4.49 -6.99
CA LEU A 40 -27.75 4.93 -8.02
C LEU A 40 -28.85 3.87 -8.12
N SER A 41 -30.09 4.25 -7.83
CA SER A 41 -31.25 3.37 -7.94
C SER A 41 -32.01 3.68 -9.23
N PHE A 42 -32.17 2.67 -10.08
CA PHE A 42 -32.88 2.75 -11.35
C PHE A 42 -34.17 1.94 -11.23
N ALA A 43 -35.31 2.62 -11.38
CA ALA A 43 -36.59 1.94 -11.59
C ALA A 43 -36.68 1.49 -13.05
N LEU A 44 -36.94 0.21 -13.26
CA LEU A 44 -37.10 -0.42 -14.57
C LEU A 44 -38.55 -0.84 -14.73
N GLN A 45 -39.15 -0.42 -15.84
CA GLN A 45 -40.49 -0.83 -16.24
C GLN A 45 -40.40 -1.40 -17.66
N TRP A 46 -40.85 -2.64 -17.83
CA TRP A 46 -40.97 -3.25 -19.15
C TRP A 46 -42.26 -2.80 -19.81
N ASP A 47 -42.23 -2.62 -21.13
CA ASP A 47 -43.41 -2.24 -21.89
C ASP A 47 -44.49 -3.32 -21.78
N GLY A 48 -45.73 -2.91 -21.50
CA GLY A 48 -46.85 -3.82 -21.21
C GLY A 48 -46.85 -4.46 -19.81
N GLU A 49 -45.86 -4.19 -18.96
CA GLU A 49 -45.84 -4.65 -17.57
C GLU A 49 -46.22 -3.54 -16.58
N ALA A 50 -47.13 -3.87 -15.65
CA ALA A 50 -47.53 -2.97 -14.56
C ALA A 50 -46.52 -2.96 -13.40
N ALA A 51 -45.71 -4.01 -13.28
CA ALA A 51 -44.73 -4.13 -12.22
C ALA A 51 -43.44 -3.39 -12.59
N THR A 52 -42.88 -2.67 -11.62
CA THR A 52 -41.54 -2.08 -11.71
C THR A 52 -40.54 -2.96 -10.97
N SER A 53 -39.38 -3.17 -11.56
CA SER A 53 -38.20 -3.73 -10.86
C SER A 53 -37.20 -2.61 -10.56
N SER A 54 -36.24 -2.87 -9.68
CA SER A 54 -35.17 -1.91 -9.37
C SER A 54 -33.80 -2.52 -9.61
N GLN A 55 -32.89 -1.74 -10.18
CA GLN A 55 -31.47 -2.05 -10.25
C GLN A 55 -30.67 -1.01 -9.50
N THR A 56 -29.66 -1.45 -8.79
CA THR A 56 -28.86 -0.58 -7.94
C THR A 56 -27.39 -0.67 -8.36
N VAL A 57 -26.77 0.48 -8.61
CA VAL A 57 -25.36 0.57 -8.98
C VAL A 57 -24.61 1.33 -7.87
N PRO A 58 -23.66 0.69 -7.16
CA PRO A 58 -22.85 1.40 -6.17
C PRO A 58 -21.90 2.36 -6.86
N TYR A 59 -21.61 3.48 -6.21
CA TYR A 59 -20.53 4.38 -6.60
C TYR A 59 -19.70 4.77 -5.38
N ALA A 60 -18.44 5.09 -5.63
CA ALA A 60 -17.53 5.65 -4.65
C ALA A 60 -16.66 6.71 -5.32
N GLY A 61 -16.29 7.73 -4.54
CA GLY A 61 -15.33 8.75 -4.88
C GLY A 61 -14.42 9.01 -3.69
N PHE A 62 -13.29 9.63 -3.98
CA PHE A 62 -12.28 10.01 -3.00
C PHE A 62 -12.05 11.52 -3.12
N ASN A 63 -12.02 12.20 -1.98
CA ASN A 63 -11.74 13.63 -1.93
C ASN A 63 -10.22 13.86 -1.88
N GLY A 64 -9.63 14.21 -3.02
CA GLY A 64 -8.19 14.43 -3.19
C GLY A 64 -7.56 13.45 -4.19
N ASP A 65 -6.24 13.31 -4.11
CA ASP A 65 -5.46 12.42 -4.98
C ASP A 65 -5.14 11.09 -4.28
N TYR A 66 -5.96 10.07 -4.53
CA TYR A 66 -5.79 8.75 -3.92
C TYR A 66 -4.43 8.11 -4.24
N SER A 67 -3.83 8.47 -5.39
CA SER A 67 -2.53 7.92 -5.82
C SER A 67 -1.36 8.43 -4.98
N LYS A 68 -1.56 9.48 -4.17
CA LYS A 68 -0.53 10.09 -3.32
C LYS A 68 -0.64 9.71 -1.85
N LEU A 69 -1.58 8.85 -1.48
CA LEU A 69 -1.71 8.41 -0.09
C LEU A 69 -0.51 7.59 0.35
N ASP A 70 -0.11 7.83 1.61
CA ASP A 70 0.94 7.06 2.25
C ASP A 70 0.47 5.63 2.52
N VAL A 71 1.25 4.70 2.01
CA VAL A 71 1.06 3.25 2.08
C VAL A 71 1.74 2.70 3.34
N ILE A 72 2.96 3.16 3.63
CA ILE A 72 3.69 2.86 4.85
C ILE A 72 3.11 3.74 5.96
N GLY A 73 2.54 3.11 6.98
CA GLY A 73 1.81 3.78 8.04
C GLY A 73 2.70 4.43 9.09
N SER A 74 2.31 5.62 9.55
CA SER A 74 2.90 6.29 10.72
C SER A 74 2.03 6.07 11.96
N ALA A 75 2.63 5.59 13.06
CA ALA A 75 1.99 5.40 14.38
C ALA A 75 0.80 4.39 14.40
N PRO A 76 0.44 3.79 15.57
CA PRO A 76 1.02 3.99 16.90
C PRO A 76 2.39 3.33 17.12
N LEU A 77 2.87 2.53 16.17
CA LEU A 77 4.10 1.75 16.34
C LEU A 77 5.38 2.38 15.76
N SER A 78 5.40 3.66 15.37
CA SER A 78 6.61 4.32 14.82
C SER A 78 7.34 3.48 13.74
N SER A 79 6.59 2.85 12.85
CA SER A 79 7.09 1.94 11.81
C SER A 79 7.42 2.72 10.51
N PRO A 80 8.41 2.29 9.70
CA PRO A 80 9.30 1.14 9.87
C PRO A 80 10.29 1.26 11.04
N GLN A 81 10.54 0.15 11.73
CA GLN A 81 11.49 0.09 12.85
C GLN A 81 12.18 -1.27 12.95
N PHE A 82 13.37 -1.31 13.56
CA PHE A 82 14.02 -2.57 13.89
C PHE A 82 13.57 -3.07 15.26
N LEU A 83 13.41 -4.37 15.40
CA LEU A 83 13.08 -5.07 16.62
C LEU A 83 14.18 -6.08 16.97
N ASP A 84 14.47 -6.22 18.26
CA ASP A 84 15.33 -7.29 18.78
C ASP A 84 14.64 -8.67 18.74
N GLU A 85 15.34 -9.70 19.20
CA GLU A 85 14.81 -11.08 19.27
C GLU A 85 13.59 -11.22 20.21
N SER A 86 13.45 -10.29 21.16
CA SER A 86 12.33 -10.20 22.09
C SER A 86 11.19 -9.31 21.58
N GLN A 87 11.24 -8.87 20.33
CA GLN A 87 10.26 -7.98 19.68
C GLN A 87 10.21 -6.55 20.26
N ASN A 88 11.25 -6.11 20.96
CA ASN A 88 11.34 -4.74 21.45
C ASN A 88 11.96 -3.82 20.38
N PRO A 89 11.44 -2.59 20.20
CA PRO A 89 12.05 -1.60 19.32
C PRO A 89 13.50 -1.29 19.70
N LEU A 90 14.38 -1.31 18.70
CA LEU A 90 15.76 -0.84 18.82
C LEU A 90 15.80 0.68 18.58
N THR A 91 16.17 1.42 19.62
CA THR A 91 16.25 2.90 19.57
C THR A 91 17.58 3.42 19.05
N ASP A 92 18.67 2.67 19.26
CA ASP A 92 20.00 2.98 18.74
C ASP A 92 20.34 2.11 17.52
N VAL A 93 19.91 2.55 16.35
CA VAL A 93 20.24 1.89 15.08
C VAL A 93 21.73 2.04 14.74
N ALA A 94 22.38 3.13 15.17
CA ALA A 94 23.80 3.36 14.86
C ALA A 94 24.71 2.37 15.60
N GLY A 95 24.33 1.96 16.81
CA GLY A 95 25.00 0.90 17.57
C GLY A 95 24.65 -0.53 17.13
N LEU A 96 23.70 -0.71 16.21
CA LEU A 96 23.34 -2.04 15.72
C LEU A 96 24.48 -2.63 14.88
N THR A 97 24.89 -3.85 15.24
CA THR A 97 25.81 -4.68 14.45
C THR A 97 25.17 -6.03 14.21
N ILE A 98 24.96 -6.37 12.94
CA ILE A 98 24.55 -7.68 12.47
C ILE A 98 25.78 -8.58 12.36
N THR A 99 25.68 -9.79 12.88
CA THR A 99 26.77 -10.79 12.86
C THR A 99 26.20 -12.13 12.36
N PRO A 100 27.03 -13.15 12.09
CA PRO A 100 26.54 -14.47 11.69
C PRO A 100 25.54 -15.12 12.67
N THR A 101 25.53 -14.68 13.94
CA THR A 101 24.64 -15.20 14.98
C THR A 101 23.64 -14.18 15.49
N ARG A 102 23.62 -12.95 14.96
CA ARG A 102 22.74 -11.87 15.41
C ARG A 102 22.04 -11.23 14.23
N ASN A 103 20.76 -11.55 14.10
CA ASN A 103 19.85 -10.94 13.14
C ASN A 103 18.85 -10.04 13.88
N VAL A 104 18.18 -9.14 13.17
CA VAL A 104 17.08 -8.34 13.71
C VAL A 104 15.86 -8.42 12.82
N THR A 105 14.70 -8.06 13.36
CA THR A 105 13.47 -7.96 12.57
C THR A 105 13.28 -6.51 12.14
N LEU A 106 13.00 -6.28 10.85
CA LEU A 106 12.41 -5.03 10.38
C LEU A 106 10.89 -5.18 10.38
N ALA A 107 10.21 -4.34 11.15
CA ALA A 107 8.75 -4.29 11.23
C ALA A 107 8.20 -3.12 10.41
N VAL A 108 7.40 -3.41 9.38
CA VAL A 108 6.76 -2.43 8.48
C VAL A 108 5.24 -2.48 8.63
N THR A 109 4.61 -1.39 9.06
CA THR A 109 3.16 -1.21 9.10
C THR A 109 2.69 -0.61 7.79
N LEU A 110 1.63 -1.17 7.22
CA LEU A 110 0.99 -0.66 6.01
C LEU A 110 -0.38 -0.05 6.36
N ALA A 111 -0.56 1.25 6.10
CA ALA A 111 -1.84 1.93 6.22
C ALA A 111 -2.81 1.53 5.09
N LEU A 112 -2.27 1.26 3.91
CA LEU A 112 -3.00 0.84 2.71
C LEU A 112 -2.43 -0.46 2.14
N PRO A 113 -3.24 -1.27 1.43
CA PRO A 113 -2.69 -2.38 0.68
C PRO A 113 -1.76 -1.87 -0.43
N THR A 114 -0.76 -2.66 -0.78
CA THR A 114 0.16 -2.36 -1.87
C THR A 114 0.36 -3.56 -2.78
N ARG A 115 0.49 -3.31 -4.08
CA ARG A 115 0.84 -4.36 -5.03
C ARG A 115 2.29 -4.82 -4.86
N ILE A 116 3.21 -3.95 -4.46
CA ILE A 116 4.62 -4.30 -4.30
C ILE A 116 5.12 -3.68 -3.00
N LEU A 117 5.61 -4.53 -2.11
CA LEU A 117 6.42 -4.14 -0.97
C LEU A 117 7.80 -4.75 -1.15
N SER A 118 8.84 -3.92 -1.05
CA SER A 118 10.21 -4.39 -1.05
C SER A 118 11.05 -3.75 0.03
N ALA A 119 12.01 -4.49 0.56
CA ALA A 119 13.03 -4.03 1.48
C ALA A 119 14.39 -4.54 0.99
N THR A 120 15.28 -3.60 0.72
CA THR A 120 16.61 -3.86 0.16
C THR A 120 17.69 -3.38 1.11
N LEU A 121 18.76 -4.15 1.20
CA LEU A 121 19.98 -3.69 1.85
C LEU A 121 20.72 -2.77 0.88
N VAL A 122 21.07 -1.57 1.34
CA VAL A 122 21.82 -0.58 0.55
C VAL A 122 23.11 -0.21 1.29
N ASP A 123 24.21 -0.07 0.57
CA ASP A 123 25.47 0.40 1.16
C ASP A 123 25.40 1.88 1.56
N ALA A 124 26.46 2.37 2.20
CA ALA A 124 26.57 3.78 2.60
C ALA A 124 26.43 4.77 1.43
N GLY A 125 26.79 4.34 0.20
CA GLY A 125 26.67 5.10 -1.03
C GLY A 125 25.30 4.98 -1.73
N GLY A 126 24.38 4.18 -1.17
CA GLY A 126 23.02 4.00 -1.70
C GLY A 126 22.88 2.93 -2.78
N LYS A 127 23.95 2.15 -3.06
CA LYS A 127 23.86 1.02 -4.00
C LYS A 127 23.13 -0.14 -3.32
N ALA A 128 22.12 -0.68 -3.99
CA ALA A 128 21.42 -1.87 -3.53
C ALA A 128 22.29 -3.13 -3.70
N LEU A 129 22.36 -3.94 -2.64
CA LEU A 129 23.03 -5.24 -2.64
C LEU A 129 22.06 -6.40 -2.95
N GLY A 130 20.81 -6.28 -2.51
CA GLY A 130 19.78 -7.29 -2.68
C GLY A 130 18.62 -7.10 -1.70
N TYR A 131 17.61 -7.95 -1.80
CA TYR A 131 16.47 -7.99 -0.89
C TYR A 131 16.88 -8.63 0.45
N ILE A 132 16.38 -8.10 1.57
CA ILE A 132 16.55 -8.78 2.87
C ILE A 132 15.63 -10.00 2.97
N GLY A 133 15.70 -10.81 4.03
CA GLY A 133 14.82 -11.97 4.22
C GLY A 133 13.35 -11.55 4.30
N GLY A 134 12.51 -12.06 3.39
CA GLY A 134 11.12 -11.61 3.24
C GLY A 134 10.98 -10.21 2.60
N GLY A 135 12.06 -9.66 2.06
CA GLY A 135 12.16 -8.30 1.54
C GLY A 135 11.57 -8.07 0.15
N TYR A 136 10.80 -9.01 -0.41
CA TYR A 136 9.99 -8.77 -1.60
C TYR A 136 8.68 -9.53 -1.48
N THR A 137 7.55 -8.85 -1.68
CA THR A 137 6.23 -9.47 -1.70
C THR A 137 5.30 -8.67 -2.60
N GLU A 138 4.47 -9.39 -3.37
CA GLU A 138 3.42 -8.79 -4.17
C GLU A 138 2.04 -8.96 -3.50
N TYR A 139 1.14 -7.99 -3.75
CA TYR A 139 -0.24 -7.98 -3.27
C TYR A 139 -0.36 -8.08 -1.74
N VAL A 140 0.32 -7.19 -1.03
CA VAL A 140 0.31 -7.12 0.43
C VAL A 140 -0.90 -6.35 0.91
N ALA A 141 -1.70 -6.98 1.78
CA ALA A 141 -2.81 -6.31 2.45
C ALA A 141 -2.31 -5.27 3.46
N ARG A 142 -3.16 -4.31 3.83
CA ARG A 142 -2.87 -3.38 4.94
C ARG A 142 -2.66 -4.14 6.25
N SER A 143 -1.86 -3.56 7.15
CA SER A 143 -1.71 -4.08 8.51
C SER A 143 -3.03 -4.00 9.28
N GLN A 144 -3.28 -4.99 10.14
CA GLN A 144 -4.48 -5.08 10.96
C GLN A 144 -4.09 -5.09 12.43
N TYR A 145 -5.03 -4.81 13.34
CA TYR A 145 -4.73 -4.81 14.78
C TYR A 145 -4.14 -6.15 15.27
N THR A 146 -4.57 -7.28 14.71
CA THR A 146 -4.08 -8.63 15.05
C THR A 146 -2.76 -9.00 14.36
N LYS A 147 -2.36 -8.27 13.32
CA LYS A 147 -1.09 -8.40 12.59
C LYS A 147 -0.55 -7.00 12.29
N PRO A 148 0.02 -6.34 13.31
CA PRO A 148 0.23 -4.90 13.26
C PRO A 148 1.36 -4.46 12.32
N TYR A 149 2.18 -5.40 11.84
CA TYR A 149 3.25 -5.15 10.89
C TYR A 149 3.56 -6.40 10.05
N ILE A 150 4.24 -6.17 8.93
CA ILE A 150 4.96 -7.17 8.14
C ILE A 150 6.37 -7.26 8.71
N ALA A 151 6.78 -8.48 9.06
CA ALA A 151 8.10 -8.77 9.61
C ALA A 151 9.05 -9.24 8.50
N MET A 152 10.23 -8.63 8.43
CA MET A 152 11.29 -9.02 7.50
C MET A 152 12.59 -9.22 8.30
N THR A 153 13.43 -10.16 7.87
CA THR A 153 14.67 -10.47 8.58
C THR A 153 15.83 -9.69 7.98
N VAL A 154 16.49 -8.91 8.82
CA VAL A 154 17.75 -8.24 8.48
C VAL A 154 18.88 -9.10 9.03
N ALA A 155 19.60 -9.72 8.11
CA ALA A 155 20.71 -10.62 8.36
C ALA A 155 21.89 -10.22 7.47
N ARG A 156 23.00 -10.94 7.60
CA ARG A 156 24.15 -10.80 6.70
C ARG A 156 23.84 -11.25 5.27
N SER A 157 22.91 -12.18 5.08
CA SER A 157 22.50 -12.62 3.74
C SER A 157 21.43 -11.71 3.14
N VAL A 158 21.55 -11.48 1.84
CA VAL A 158 20.57 -10.84 0.96
C VAL A 158 20.18 -11.79 -0.16
N TYR A 159 19.14 -11.47 -0.90
CA TYR A 159 18.69 -12.23 -2.08
C TYR A 159 18.78 -11.37 -3.33
N LEU A 160 19.34 -11.93 -4.40
CA LEU A 160 19.57 -11.23 -5.67
C LEU A 160 18.36 -11.29 -6.62
N ASP A 161 17.36 -12.11 -6.30
CA ASP A 161 16.13 -12.33 -7.04
C ASP A 161 14.88 -11.99 -6.21
N LYS A 162 13.75 -11.76 -6.89
CA LYS A 162 12.48 -11.37 -6.26
C LYS A 162 11.78 -12.55 -5.58
N GLU A 163 12.09 -13.76 -6.02
CA GLU A 163 11.60 -15.02 -5.47
C GLU A 163 12.31 -15.40 -4.17
N LEU A 164 13.36 -14.65 -3.79
CA LEU A 164 14.17 -14.87 -2.59
C LEU A 164 14.80 -16.27 -2.57
N LYS A 165 15.33 -16.73 -3.70
CA LYS A 165 15.95 -18.06 -3.85
C LYS A 165 17.45 -18.02 -4.13
N LEU A 166 17.99 -16.87 -4.50
CA LEU A 166 19.40 -16.69 -4.82
C LEU A 166 20.10 -15.88 -3.72
N PRO A 167 20.52 -16.52 -2.61
CA PRO A 167 21.17 -15.83 -1.52
C PRO A 167 22.59 -15.40 -1.88
N ALA A 168 23.03 -14.28 -1.31
CA ALA A 168 24.39 -13.79 -1.34
C ALA A 168 24.74 -13.16 0.02
N ASP A 169 26.00 -13.26 0.42
CA ASP A 169 26.49 -12.59 1.63
C ASP A 169 26.77 -11.11 1.36
N ALA A 170 26.24 -10.24 2.21
CA ALA A 170 26.69 -8.86 2.29
C ALA A 170 28.12 -8.84 2.89
N PRO A 171 29.07 -8.14 2.26
CA PRO A 171 30.40 -7.94 2.85
C PRO A 171 30.31 -7.19 4.18
N ALA A 172 31.33 -7.32 5.03
CA ALA A 172 31.44 -6.48 6.22
C ALA A 172 31.48 -5.00 5.83
N GLY A 173 30.72 -4.15 6.53
CA GLY A 173 30.58 -2.74 6.17
C GLY A 173 29.41 -2.04 6.86
N THR A 174 29.12 -0.82 6.42
CA THR A 174 28.02 0.00 6.94
C THR A 174 26.90 0.11 5.92
N TYR A 175 25.66 -0.14 6.36
CA TYR A 175 24.50 -0.30 5.50
C TYR A 175 23.28 0.44 6.02
N ARG A 176 22.29 0.60 5.16
CA ARG A 176 20.91 0.97 5.51
C ARG A 176 19.97 -0.08 4.92
N VAL A 177 18.74 -0.11 5.41
CA VAL A 177 17.62 -0.76 4.71
C VAL A 177 16.80 0.33 4.03
N ARG A 178 16.49 0.15 2.74
CA ARG A 178 15.45 0.93 2.04
C ARG A 178 14.20 0.07 1.86
N VAL A 179 13.07 0.58 2.33
CA VAL A 179 11.75 0.00 2.12
C VAL A 179 11.03 0.82 1.06
N ASP A 180 10.53 0.17 0.02
CA ASP A 180 9.75 0.80 -1.05
C ASP A 180 8.38 0.09 -1.13
N ALA A 181 7.30 0.87 -1.05
CA ALA A 181 5.94 0.39 -1.19
C ALA A 181 5.21 1.13 -2.33
N LEU A 182 4.65 0.40 -3.29
CA LEU A 182 3.97 1.00 -4.43
C LEU A 182 2.67 1.69 -3.98
N ARG A 183 2.49 2.96 -4.35
CA ARG A 183 1.28 3.74 -4.05
C ARG A 183 0.07 3.25 -4.86
N PRO A 184 -1.17 3.57 -4.43
CA PRO A 184 -2.35 3.17 -5.19
C PRO A 184 -2.30 3.64 -6.65
N PHE A 185 -2.62 2.74 -7.57
CA PHE A 185 -2.56 2.96 -9.03
C PHE A 185 -1.16 3.30 -9.59
N GLY A 186 -0.10 3.18 -8.79
CA GLY A 186 1.27 3.43 -9.23
C GLY A 186 1.75 2.44 -10.29
N ASP A 187 2.66 2.90 -11.14
CA ASP A 187 3.38 2.09 -12.12
C ASP A 187 4.66 1.54 -11.50
N PRO A 188 4.85 0.20 -11.41
CA PRO A 188 6.06 -0.40 -10.85
C PRO A 188 7.34 -0.07 -11.62
N GLY A 189 7.24 0.45 -12.85
CA GLY A 189 8.37 0.96 -13.63
C GLY A 189 8.80 2.39 -13.27
N LYS A 190 8.06 3.10 -12.41
CA LYS A 190 8.32 4.50 -12.04
C LYS A 190 8.66 4.63 -10.56
N ALA A 191 9.90 5.01 -10.27
CA ALA A 191 10.36 5.19 -8.89
C ALA A 191 9.54 6.24 -8.10
N SER A 192 9.00 7.26 -8.77
CA SER A 192 8.14 8.29 -8.16
C SER A 192 6.83 7.76 -7.59
N ASP A 193 6.41 6.58 -8.04
CA ASP A 193 5.12 5.98 -7.68
C ASP A 193 5.26 5.09 -6.42
N PHE A 194 6.46 5.00 -5.87
CA PHE A 194 6.73 4.34 -4.59
C PHE A 194 6.78 5.37 -3.46
N GLN A 195 6.27 4.98 -2.30
CA GLN A 195 6.67 5.59 -1.03
C GLN A 195 7.91 4.86 -0.53
N SER A 196 8.98 5.62 -0.26
CA SER A 196 10.23 5.08 0.22
C SER A 196 10.49 5.49 1.67
N TRP A 197 11.02 4.57 2.46
CA TRP A 197 11.61 4.82 3.77
C TRP A 197 13.04 4.28 3.79
N VAL A 198 13.95 4.98 4.46
CA VAL A 198 15.35 4.57 4.59
C VAL A 198 15.73 4.60 6.06
N SER A 199 16.35 3.52 6.54
CA SER A 199 16.80 3.42 7.91
C SER A 199 18.01 4.30 8.23
N GLY A 200 18.31 4.44 9.53
CA GLY A 200 19.65 4.84 9.98
C GLY A 200 20.73 3.84 9.53
N LEU A 201 21.99 4.26 9.62
CA LEU A 201 23.14 3.41 9.34
C LEU A 201 23.32 2.36 10.45
N PHE A 202 23.72 1.15 10.09
CA PHE A 202 24.13 0.08 11.00
C PHE A 202 25.28 -0.72 10.38
N ALA A 203 25.97 -1.53 11.19
CA ALA A 203 27.09 -2.34 10.73
C ALA A 203 26.69 -3.79 10.44
N ILE A 204 27.35 -4.40 9.45
CA ILE A 204 27.42 -5.86 9.26
C ILE A 204 28.88 -6.26 9.44
N ALA A 205 29.13 -7.30 10.25
CA ALA A 205 30.46 -7.87 10.53
C ALA A 205 30.58 -9.33 10.07
#